data_AF-A0A353DEB7-F1
#
_entry.id   AF-A0A353DEB7-F1
#
_cell.length_a   1.000
_cell.length_b   1.000
_cell.length_c   1.000
_cell.angle_alpha   90.00
_cell.angle_beta   90.00
_cell.angle_gamma   90.00
#
_symmetry.space_group_name_H-M   'P 1'
#
loop_
_entity.id
_entity.type
_entity.pdbx_description
1 polymer ?
#
loop_
_entity_poly.entity_id
_entity_poly.type
_entity_poly.pdbx_seq_one_letter_code
_entity_poly.pdbx_strand_id
1 'polypeptide(L)'
;EQIGTVSFTVSFRGEEYGRVQLGIPGLHNVLNALGALVIGQFCGVDFQKAARALSSFAGAKRRFETKYLSKRFRVVDDYGHHPTEVVATLQTARTYDRGRVVVLFQPHRYSRTRKLADEFGKALQAADLVFVTRVYAASEDPIEGVSGQTIVDAVHAHGNTKAVYLPDLETAHHYIGNLLAEDDLFLTLGAGNVHEAGNKLVKDLKVIEEIKGEAGVENVKLYEPMSKHTTIRVGGPAQFWIEPSDFESFANAVNFCRARGIPVCVLGRGSNLLVRDGGIRGAVIHPKGGSFGEVVATGNVIRAGAGARFKKVASVARENGIGGFEWMEGIPGNVGGGLRMNAGAMGTETFDQVIEATFFDEDGEVRTRSREEIDASYRSVPEFRRNYALSATFQGRESDGEQIQELLDESRHHRNTTQPKAASAGCTFKNPEVMGAGQLIDELGLKESGVGKAEVSLEHGNFIVNRGQAKAADVLALIDQIKATARAERGVELETEVQILGEDDFVF
;
A
#
# COMPACT_ATOMS: atom_id res chain seq x y z
N GLU A 1 34.53 3.69 4.01
CA GLU A 1 34.77 5.11 3.71
C GLU A 1 33.59 5.93 4.23
N GLN A 2 33.83 7.01 4.99
CA GLN A 2 32.77 7.87 5.50
C GLN A 2 32.13 8.65 4.34
N ILE A 3 31.01 8.14 3.83
CA ILE A 3 30.17 8.83 2.85
C ILE A 3 29.59 10.08 3.55
N GLY A 4 30.10 11.28 3.23
CA GLY A 4 29.53 12.53 3.75
C GLY A 4 30.51 13.65 4.13
N THR A 5 31.83 13.46 4.07
CA THR A 5 32.79 14.55 4.32
C THR A 5 33.44 15.06 3.03
N VAL A 6 33.72 16.35 2.94
CA VAL A 6 34.52 16.93 1.85
C VAL A 6 35.81 17.53 2.40
N SER A 7 36.92 17.32 1.70
CA SER A 7 38.21 17.93 2.03
C SER A 7 38.65 18.90 0.95
N PHE A 8 39.20 20.04 1.36
CA PHE A 8 39.70 21.06 0.44
C PHE A 8 40.90 21.79 1.03
N THR A 9 41.75 22.30 0.16
CA THR A 9 42.90 23.15 0.54
C THR A 9 42.48 24.61 0.47
N VAL A 10 42.76 25.36 1.53
CA VAL A 10 42.46 26.80 1.62
C VAL A 10 43.72 27.56 1.24
N SER A 11 43.60 28.41 0.22
CA SER A 11 44.66 29.35 -0.18
C SER A 11 44.17 30.79 -0.03
N PHE A 12 45.01 31.67 0.50
CA PHE A 12 44.75 33.10 0.61
C PHE A 12 45.85 33.89 -0.09
N ARG A 13 45.50 34.71 -1.09
CA ARG A 13 46.44 35.50 -1.90
C ARG A 13 47.59 34.69 -2.53
N GLY A 14 47.32 33.44 -2.90
CA GLY A 14 48.30 32.54 -3.53
C GLY A 14 49.14 31.73 -2.55
N GLU A 15 49.00 31.95 -1.24
CA GLU A 15 49.67 31.14 -0.20
C GLU A 15 48.71 30.10 0.37
N GLU A 16 49.19 28.87 0.53
CA GLU A 16 48.44 27.79 1.17
C GLU A 16 48.37 28.02 2.68
N TYR A 17 47.15 28.16 3.21
CA TYR A 17 46.88 28.31 4.65
C TYR A 17 46.71 26.96 5.36
N GLY A 18 46.22 25.96 4.62
CA GLY A 18 46.14 24.58 5.08
C GLY A 18 44.90 23.84 4.59
N ARG A 19 44.81 22.56 4.98
CA ARG A 19 43.73 21.67 4.59
C ARG A 19 42.59 21.68 5.59
N VAL A 20 41.36 21.74 5.10
CA VAL A 20 40.13 21.66 5.90
C VAL A 20 39.37 20.42 5.47
N GLN A 21 38.89 19.66 6.47
CA GLN A 21 37.87 18.64 6.29
C GLN A 21 36.57 19.20 6.86
N LEU A 22 35.49 19.10 6.08
CA LEU A 22 34.16 19.55 6.46
C LEU A 22 33.27 18.33 6.68
N GLY A 23 32.56 18.32 7.81
CA GLY A 23 31.68 17.21 8.22
C GLY A 23 30.42 17.03 7.39
N ILE A 24 30.22 17.84 6.35
CA ILE A 24 29.07 17.83 5.45
C ILE A 24 29.50 17.89 3.98
N PRO A 25 28.76 17.28 3.05
CA PRO A 25 29.14 17.20 1.64
C PRO A 25 28.70 18.45 0.84
N GLY A 26 29.22 18.58 -0.38
CA GLY A 26 28.74 19.54 -1.38
C GLY A 26 29.59 20.80 -1.52
N LEU A 27 29.80 21.24 -2.76
CA LEU A 27 30.61 22.42 -3.09
C LEU A 27 30.06 23.71 -2.47
N HIS A 28 28.74 23.86 -2.39
CA HIS A 28 28.12 25.03 -1.75
C HIS A 28 28.47 25.12 -0.26
N ASN A 29 28.61 23.99 0.44
CA ASN A 29 29.06 23.96 1.82
C ASN A 29 30.55 24.28 1.97
N VAL A 30 31.37 23.91 0.98
CA VAL A 30 32.77 24.39 0.90
C VAL A 30 32.80 25.91 0.77
N LEU A 31 31.99 26.50 -0.11
CA LEU A 31 31.91 27.96 -0.26
C LEU A 31 31.46 28.66 1.02
N ASN A 32 30.45 28.12 1.71
CA ASN A 32 30.00 28.62 3.01
C ASN A 32 31.09 28.52 4.08
N ALA A 33 31.81 27.38 4.12
CA ALA A 33 32.92 27.17 5.04
C ALA A 33 34.07 28.16 4.77
N LEU A 34 34.40 28.44 3.51
CA LEU A 34 35.38 29.46 3.12
C LEU A 34 34.92 30.85 3.60
N GLY A 35 33.65 31.21 3.42
CA GLY A 35 33.11 32.45 3.96
C GLY A 35 33.22 32.55 5.49
N ALA A 36 32.90 31.46 6.20
CA ALA A 36 33.05 31.38 7.65
C ALA A 36 34.51 31.51 8.11
N LEU A 37 35.45 30.90 7.38
CA LEU A 37 36.89 31.01 7.64
C LEU A 37 37.39 32.45 7.47
N VAL A 38 36.96 33.13 6.41
CA VAL A 38 37.29 34.54 6.17
C VAL A 38 36.79 35.41 7.31
N ILE A 39 35.52 35.26 7.71
CA ILE A 39 34.96 36.02 8.84
C ILE A 39 35.69 35.68 10.14
N GLY A 40 35.94 34.40 10.40
CA GLY A 40 36.69 33.94 11.57
C GLY A 40 38.07 34.58 11.65
N GLN A 41 38.79 34.67 10.53
CA GLN A 41 40.09 35.34 10.45
C GLN A 41 39.98 36.83 10.81
N PHE A 42 38.98 37.56 10.27
CA PHE A 42 38.74 38.96 10.63
C PHE A 42 38.38 39.14 12.11
N CYS A 43 37.75 38.14 12.73
CA CYS A 43 37.44 38.11 14.15
C CYS A 43 38.61 37.64 15.04
N GLY A 44 39.79 37.34 14.47
CA GLY A 44 40.97 36.88 15.21
C GLY A 44 40.92 35.40 15.64
N VAL A 45 40.10 34.58 14.98
CA VAL A 45 40.04 33.13 15.22
C VAL A 45 41.21 32.44 14.52
N ASP A 46 41.97 31.64 15.28
CA ASP A 46 43.05 30.81 14.75
C ASP A 46 42.54 29.80 13.71
N PHE A 47 43.26 29.69 12.58
CA PHE A 47 42.87 28.83 11.45
C PHE A 47 42.76 27.35 11.87
N GLN A 48 43.68 26.83 12.69
CA GLN A 48 43.66 25.43 13.10
C GLN A 48 42.48 25.13 14.03
N LYS A 49 42.06 26.09 14.85
CA LYS A 49 40.82 26.00 15.64
C LYS A 49 39.58 26.06 14.75
N ALA A 50 39.55 26.95 13.76
CA ALA A 50 38.43 27.07 12.84
C ALA A 50 38.28 25.82 11.95
N ALA A 51 39.39 25.28 11.42
CA ALA A 51 39.41 24.05 10.64
C ALA A 51 38.92 22.84 11.47
N ARG A 52 39.36 22.73 12.74
CA ARG A 52 38.84 21.71 13.66
C ARG A 52 37.35 21.87 13.92
N ALA A 53 36.86 23.08 14.15
CA ALA A 53 35.44 23.34 14.35
C ALA A 53 34.60 22.92 13.12
N LEU A 54 35.07 23.25 11.91
CA LEU A 54 34.41 22.85 10.65
C LEU A 54 34.41 21.33 10.45
N SER A 55 35.45 20.62 10.89
CA SER A 55 35.47 19.15 10.82
C SER A 55 34.41 18.50 11.73
N SER A 56 34.06 19.16 12.84
CA SER A 56 33.00 18.73 13.75
C SER A 56 31.61 19.27 13.41
N PHE A 57 31.50 20.13 12.38
CA PHE A 57 30.22 20.74 12.01
C PHE A 57 29.30 19.69 11.36
N ALA A 58 28.22 19.36 12.04
CA ALA A 58 27.25 18.34 11.61
C ALA A 58 26.17 18.88 10.64
N GLY A 59 26.34 20.10 10.13
CA GLY A 59 25.37 20.75 9.25
C GLY A 59 24.39 21.67 9.97
N ALA A 60 23.67 22.45 9.17
CA ALA A 60 22.55 23.24 9.64
C ALA A 60 21.25 22.43 9.48
N LYS A 61 20.29 22.64 10.40
CA LYS A 61 18.96 22.03 10.28
C LYS A 61 18.38 22.33 8.91
N ARG A 62 17.80 21.31 8.27
CA ARG A 62 17.18 21.41 6.95
C ARG A 62 18.14 21.94 5.87
N ARG A 63 19.45 21.68 5.96
CA ARG A 63 20.42 21.95 4.87
C ARG A 63 21.12 20.65 4.53
N PHE A 64 20.62 19.98 3.50
CA PHE A 64 20.99 18.61 3.13
C PHE A 64 21.00 17.67 4.35
N GLU A 65 20.01 17.81 5.23
CA GLU A 65 19.96 17.08 6.49
C GLU A 65 19.53 15.63 6.23
N THR A 66 20.38 14.66 6.55
CA THR A 66 20.01 13.24 6.46
C THR A 66 19.04 12.89 7.59
N LYS A 67 17.77 12.68 7.23
CA LYS A 67 16.69 12.31 8.17
C LYS A 67 16.69 10.81 8.46
N TYR A 68 17.10 10.00 7.47
CA TYR A 68 17.17 8.56 7.59
C TYR A 68 18.18 7.98 6.62
N LEU A 69 18.89 6.96 7.07
CA LEU A 69 19.81 6.17 6.27
C LEU A 69 19.73 4.71 6.71
N SER A 70 19.34 3.85 5.80
CA SER A 70 19.39 2.40 5.98
C SER A 70 20.20 1.76 4.85
N LYS A 71 20.23 0.42 4.81
CA LYS A 71 20.85 -0.32 3.71
C LYS A 71 20.10 -0.13 2.38
N ARG A 72 18.80 0.19 2.45
CA ARG A 72 17.89 0.25 1.29
C ARG A 72 17.39 1.66 0.97
N PHE A 73 17.36 2.57 1.94
CA PHE A 73 16.75 3.89 1.75
C PHE A 73 17.61 5.02 2.29
N ARG A 74 17.54 6.17 1.62
CA ARG A 74 18.07 7.43 2.12
C ARG A 74 17.01 8.52 2.04
N VAL A 75 16.78 9.22 3.14
CA VAL A 75 15.88 10.36 3.20
C VAL A 75 16.65 11.60 3.63
N VAL A 76 16.54 12.67 2.85
CA VAL A 76 17.18 13.96 3.07
C VAL A 76 16.12 15.06 3.10
N ASP A 77 16.31 16.07 3.95
CA ASP A 77 15.52 17.31 3.94
C ASP A 77 16.41 18.52 3.65
N ASP A 78 15.93 19.41 2.78
CA ASP A 78 16.61 20.66 2.45
C ASP A 78 15.63 21.84 2.31
N TYR A 79 16.00 22.98 2.89
CA TYR A 79 15.26 24.24 2.89
C TYR A 79 15.44 25.02 1.57
N GLY A 80 16.01 24.43 0.53
CA GLY A 80 16.18 25.05 -0.77
C GLY A 80 14.83 25.41 -1.39
N HIS A 81 14.62 26.70 -1.62
CA HIS A 81 13.36 27.25 -2.12
C HIS A 81 13.58 28.32 -3.21
N HIS A 82 14.84 28.52 -3.62
CA HIS A 82 15.25 29.27 -4.81
C HIS A 82 15.87 28.30 -5.85
N PRO A 83 15.71 28.52 -7.18
CA PRO A 83 16.26 27.62 -8.20
C PRO A 83 17.75 27.29 -8.03
N THR A 84 18.58 28.28 -7.70
CA THR A 84 20.02 28.08 -7.43
C THR A 84 20.28 27.12 -6.27
N GLU A 85 19.47 27.18 -5.21
CA GLU A 85 19.57 26.27 -4.07
C GLU A 85 19.12 24.86 -4.46
N VAL A 86 18.02 24.75 -5.21
CA VAL A 86 17.53 23.47 -5.76
C VAL A 86 18.60 22.79 -6.59
N VAL A 87 19.26 23.52 -7.51
CA VAL A 87 20.37 22.98 -8.32
C VAL A 87 21.50 22.47 -7.43
N ALA A 88 21.95 23.26 -6.45
CA ALA A 88 23.04 22.86 -5.56
C ALA A 88 22.71 21.61 -4.73
N THR A 89 21.46 21.50 -4.25
CA THR A 89 20.97 20.34 -3.50
C THR A 89 20.91 19.10 -4.39
N LEU A 90 20.35 19.20 -5.61
CA LEU A 90 20.25 18.05 -6.51
C LEU A 90 21.61 17.60 -7.04
N GLN A 91 22.53 18.53 -7.32
CA GLN A 91 23.92 18.18 -7.64
C GLN A 91 24.58 17.39 -6.51
N THR A 92 24.34 17.80 -5.26
CA THR A 92 24.84 17.06 -4.09
C THR A 92 24.19 15.67 -4.00
N ALA A 93 22.87 15.57 -4.21
CA ALA A 93 22.16 14.29 -4.24
C ALA A 93 22.71 13.34 -5.31
N ARG A 94 23.09 13.86 -6.48
CA ARG A 94 23.68 13.08 -7.58
C ARG A 94 25.12 12.62 -7.34
N THR A 95 25.81 13.13 -6.33
CA THR A 95 27.11 12.57 -5.93
C THR A 95 27.00 11.20 -5.27
N TYR A 96 25.79 10.76 -4.92
CA TYR A 96 25.56 9.43 -4.40
C TYR A 96 25.27 8.45 -5.54
N ASP A 97 26.11 7.42 -5.63
CA ASP A 97 26.20 6.48 -6.76
C ASP A 97 25.08 5.42 -6.80
N ARG A 98 23.94 5.67 -6.13
CA ARG A 98 22.88 4.66 -5.99
C ARG A 98 21.49 5.24 -6.24
N GLY A 99 20.73 4.49 -7.05
CA GLY A 99 19.29 4.62 -7.24
C GLY A 99 18.83 5.93 -7.87
N ARG A 100 17.52 6.19 -7.72
CA ARG A 100 16.87 7.39 -8.25
C ARG A 100 16.89 8.52 -7.23
N VAL A 101 16.92 9.76 -7.71
CA VAL A 101 16.65 10.96 -6.92
C VAL A 101 15.17 11.30 -7.05
N VAL A 102 14.41 11.03 -5.98
CA VAL A 102 12.97 11.29 -5.87
C VAL A 102 12.77 12.54 -5.02
N VAL A 103 12.08 13.56 -5.55
CA VAL A 103 11.94 14.86 -4.91
C VAL A 103 10.47 15.13 -4.57
N LEU A 104 10.19 15.52 -3.34
CA LEU A 104 8.97 16.23 -2.96
C LEU A 104 9.28 17.71 -2.76
N PHE A 105 8.88 18.52 -3.73
CA PHE A 105 9.12 19.96 -3.76
C PHE A 105 7.86 20.73 -3.31
N GLN A 106 8.01 21.60 -2.33
CA GLN A 106 6.99 22.56 -1.93
C GLN A 106 7.41 23.97 -2.36
N PRO A 107 6.73 24.56 -3.38
CA PRO A 107 7.01 25.93 -3.79
C PRO A 107 6.72 26.90 -2.64
N HIS A 108 7.53 27.96 -2.52
CA HIS A 108 7.36 28.97 -1.47
C HIS A 108 7.04 30.34 -2.07
N ARG A 109 5.88 30.88 -1.69
CA ARG A 109 5.23 32.12 -2.20
C ARG A 109 4.70 32.01 -3.62
N TYR A 110 3.50 32.54 -3.86
CA TYR A 110 2.86 32.58 -5.17
C TYR A 110 3.61 33.51 -6.12
N SER A 111 4.03 34.68 -5.62
CA SER A 111 4.78 35.68 -6.39
C SER A 111 6.07 35.10 -6.98
N ARG A 112 6.81 34.33 -6.16
CA ARG A 112 8.05 33.65 -6.56
C ARG A 112 7.78 32.48 -7.50
N THR A 113 6.79 31.65 -7.18
CA THR A 113 6.39 30.51 -8.02
C THR A 113 6.09 30.98 -9.44
N ARG A 114 5.31 32.06 -9.59
CA ARG A 114 5.03 32.68 -10.89
C ARG A 114 6.28 33.21 -11.59
N LYS A 115 7.13 33.96 -10.85
CA LYS A 115 8.29 34.65 -11.44
C LYS A 115 9.40 33.70 -11.86
N LEU A 116 9.60 32.59 -11.14
CA LEU A 116 10.74 31.69 -11.30
C LEU A 116 10.35 30.30 -11.81
N ALA A 117 9.15 30.14 -12.36
CA ALA A 117 8.64 28.84 -12.80
C ALA A 117 9.58 28.17 -13.82
N ASP A 118 10.05 28.94 -14.81
CA ASP A 118 10.97 28.48 -15.84
C ASP A 118 12.29 27.96 -15.24
N GLU A 119 12.88 28.73 -14.32
CA GLU A 119 14.12 28.37 -13.65
C GLU A 119 13.97 27.16 -12.73
N PHE A 120 12.84 27.01 -12.04
CA PHE A 120 12.53 25.78 -11.29
C PHE A 120 12.38 24.58 -12.23
N GLY A 121 11.71 24.76 -13.37
CA GLY A 121 11.54 23.71 -14.39
C GLY A 121 12.88 23.16 -14.88
N LYS A 122 13.87 24.05 -15.10
CA LYS A 122 15.26 23.69 -15.41
C LYS A 122 15.97 23.03 -14.24
N ALA A 123 15.87 23.61 -13.05
CA ALA A 123 16.58 23.13 -11.86
C ALA A 123 16.19 21.69 -11.49
N LEU A 124 14.89 21.37 -11.57
CA LEU A 124 14.33 20.08 -11.19
C LEU A 124 14.62 18.97 -12.23
N GLN A 125 15.15 19.28 -13.41
CA GLN A 125 15.56 18.26 -14.38
C GLN A 125 16.66 17.33 -13.87
N ALA A 126 17.39 17.75 -12.83
CA ALA A 126 18.41 16.91 -12.22
C ALA A 126 17.81 15.78 -11.36
N ALA A 127 16.49 15.73 -11.12
CA ALA A 127 15.81 14.64 -10.43
C ALA A 127 15.28 13.58 -11.42
N ASP A 128 15.02 12.36 -10.94
CA ASP A 128 14.39 11.31 -11.78
C ASP A 128 12.86 11.35 -11.69
N LEU A 129 12.34 11.76 -10.53
CA LEU A 129 10.93 11.86 -10.24
C LEU A 129 10.67 13.05 -9.31
N VAL A 130 9.72 13.90 -9.69
CA VAL A 130 9.39 15.13 -8.96
C VAL A 130 7.91 15.14 -8.60
N PHE A 131 7.65 15.38 -7.34
CA PHE A 131 6.33 15.66 -6.80
C PHE A 131 6.28 17.10 -6.38
N VAL A 132 5.26 17.84 -6.82
CA VAL A 132 5.10 19.24 -6.43
C VAL A 132 3.82 19.38 -5.62
N THR A 133 3.92 19.97 -4.43
CA THR A 133 2.74 20.25 -3.61
C THR A 133 2.08 21.58 -3.94
N ARG A 134 0.95 21.86 -3.28
CA ARG A 134 0.43 23.22 -3.19
C ARG A 134 1.51 24.21 -2.72
N VAL A 135 1.40 25.45 -3.20
CA VAL A 135 2.31 26.54 -2.84
C VAL A 135 2.15 26.85 -1.34
N TYR A 136 3.28 26.88 -0.62
CA TYR A 136 3.31 27.43 0.71
C TYR A 136 3.24 28.95 0.63
N ALA A 137 2.09 29.52 0.99
CA ALA A 137 1.74 30.92 0.76
C ALA A 137 2.69 31.90 1.46
N ALA A 138 3.18 31.57 2.66
CA ALA A 138 4.00 32.45 3.50
C ALA A 138 3.40 33.87 3.63
N SER A 139 2.11 33.93 3.97
CA SER A 139 1.31 35.16 4.12
C SER A 139 1.00 35.93 2.83
N GLU A 140 1.16 35.33 1.64
CA GLU A 140 0.64 35.88 0.38
C GLU A 140 -0.78 35.37 0.09
N ASP A 141 -1.60 36.23 -0.53
CA ASP A 141 -2.85 35.79 -1.14
C ASP A 141 -2.56 34.92 -2.38
N PRO A 142 -3.38 33.88 -2.63
CA PRO A 142 -3.28 33.11 -3.86
C PRO A 142 -3.36 33.99 -5.10
N ILE A 143 -2.45 33.76 -6.05
CA ILE A 143 -2.48 34.41 -7.36
C ILE A 143 -3.23 33.49 -8.33
N GLU A 144 -4.23 34.03 -9.03
CA GLU A 144 -5.01 33.29 -10.03
C GLU A 144 -4.08 32.64 -11.07
N GLY A 145 -4.34 31.35 -11.36
CA GLY A 145 -3.54 30.55 -12.30
C GLY A 145 -2.18 30.07 -11.78
N VAL A 146 -1.77 30.45 -10.55
CA VAL A 146 -0.47 30.04 -9.97
C VAL A 146 -0.67 28.96 -8.93
N SER A 147 -0.08 27.79 -9.16
CA SER A 147 -0.13 26.66 -8.22
C SER A 147 1.13 25.79 -8.33
N GLY A 148 1.17 24.66 -7.61
CA GLY A 148 2.23 23.67 -7.82
C GLY A 148 2.21 23.09 -9.24
N GLN A 149 1.05 23.04 -9.89
CA GLN A 149 0.93 22.63 -11.29
C GLN A 149 1.75 23.54 -12.23
N THR A 150 1.88 24.84 -11.91
CA THR A 150 2.73 25.77 -12.68
C THR A 150 4.18 25.31 -12.76
N ILE A 151 4.70 24.71 -11.67
CA ILE A 151 6.06 24.16 -11.65
C ILE A 151 6.12 22.83 -12.40
N VAL A 152 5.11 21.96 -12.24
CA VAL A 152 5.02 20.68 -12.99
C VAL A 152 5.04 20.93 -14.50
N ASP A 153 4.24 21.89 -14.96
CA ASP A 153 4.18 22.27 -16.37
C ASP A 153 5.53 22.80 -16.86
N ALA A 154 6.22 23.61 -16.04
CA ALA A 154 7.56 24.09 -16.35
C ALA A 154 8.59 22.94 -16.41
N VAL A 155 8.51 21.94 -15.52
CA VAL A 155 9.38 20.75 -15.59
C VAL A 155 9.16 19.99 -16.89
N HIS A 156 7.91 19.77 -17.31
CA HIS A 156 7.62 19.10 -18.58
C HIS A 156 8.05 19.92 -19.81
N ALA A 157 8.05 21.25 -19.72
CA ALA A 157 8.53 22.12 -20.80
C ALA A 157 10.06 22.05 -21.02
N HIS A 158 10.83 21.67 -19.99
CA HIS A 158 12.30 21.66 -20.03
C HIS A 158 12.94 20.28 -20.22
N GLY A 159 12.18 19.20 -20.20
CA GLY A 159 12.72 17.86 -20.43
C GLY A 159 11.78 16.72 -20.07
N ASN A 160 12.35 15.53 -19.93
CA ASN A 160 11.59 14.28 -19.76
C ASN A 160 11.44 13.86 -18.28
N THR A 161 11.84 14.71 -17.34
CA THR A 161 11.68 14.43 -15.90
C THR A 161 10.20 14.24 -15.59
N LYS A 162 9.86 13.11 -14.97
CA LYS A 162 8.48 12.84 -14.58
C LYS A 162 8.09 13.76 -13.42
N ALA A 163 7.12 14.63 -13.64
CA ALA A 163 6.60 15.52 -12.60
C ALA A 163 5.10 15.28 -12.37
N VAL A 164 4.69 15.22 -11.11
CA VAL A 164 3.29 15.00 -10.71
C VAL A 164 2.90 16.06 -9.68
N TYR A 165 1.72 16.66 -9.88
CA TYR A 165 1.14 17.55 -8.90
C TYR A 165 0.42 16.75 -7.81
N LEU A 166 0.87 16.87 -6.58
CA LEU A 166 0.29 16.24 -5.38
C LEU A 166 -0.11 17.35 -4.41
N PRO A 167 -1.30 17.95 -4.56
CA PRO A 167 -1.68 19.17 -3.84
C PRO A 167 -1.71 18.98 -2.32
N ASP A 168 -2.05 17.79 -1.85
CA ASP A 168 -2.19 17.48 -0.44
C ASP A 168 -0.86 16.97 0.14
N LEU A 169 -0.24 17.81 0.99
CA LEU A 169 0.98 17.44 1.67
C LEU A 169 0.74 16.39 2.77
N GLU A 170 -0.45 16.34 3.35
CA GLU A 170 -0.74 15.45 4.48
C GLU A 170 -0.67 13.98 4.09
N THR A 171 -0.99 13.67 2.83
CA THR A 171 -1.03 12.33 2.23
C THR A 171 0.04 12.09 1.16
N ALA A 172 0.88 13.10 0.86
CA ALA A 172 1.94 12.97 -0.16
C ALA A 172 2.90 11.82 0.14
N HIS A 173 3.20 11.56 1.42
CA HIS A 173 4.07 10.44 1.83
C HIS A 173 3.48 9.07 1.48
N HIS A 174 2.16 8.93 1.39
CA HIS A 174 1.52 7.68 0.97
C HIS A 174 1.87 7.33 -0.46
N TYR A 175 1.65 8.28 -1.38
CA TYR A 175 1.94 8.09 -2.79
C TYR A 175 3.44 7.85 -3.04
N ILE A 176 4.29 8.65 -2.39
CA ILE A 176 5.74 8.54 -2.54
C ILE A 176 6.25 7.23 -1.96
N GLY A 177 5.84 6.88 -0.73
CA GLY A 177 6.26 5.65 -0.07
C GLY A 177 5.88 4.39 -0.86
N ASN A 178 4.74 4.38 -1.55
CA ASN A 178 4.35 3.26 -2.43
C ASN A 178 5.22 3.14 -3.69
N LEU A 179 5.84 4.24 -4.14
CA LEU A 179 6.66 4.29 -5.35
C LEU A 179 8.16 4.17 -5.09
N LEU A 180 8.61 4.39 -3.85
CA LEU A 180 10.02 4.27 -3.50
C LEU A 180 10.49 2.84 -3.74
N ALA A 181 11.63 2.74 -4.43
CA ALA A 181 12.36 1.52 -4.65
C ALA A 181 13.58 1.46 -3.73
N GLU A 182 14.16 0.28 -3.59
CA GLU A 182 15.44 0.12 -2.91
C GLU A 182 16.52 0.94 -3.62
N ASP A 183 17.48 1.42 -2.86
CA ASP A 183 18.55 2.34 -3.26
C ASP A 183 18.10 3.77 -3.63
N ASP A 184 16.80 4.11 -3.59
CA ASP A 184 16.34 5.48 -3.85
C ASP A 184 16.82 6.47 -2.77
N LEU A 185 17.15 7.68 -3.23
CA LEU A 185 17.30 8.87 -2.40
C LEU A 185 16.02 9.69 -2.50
N PHE A 186 15.27 9.75 -1.39
CA PHE A 186 14.12 10.62 -1.25
C PHE A 186 14.53 11.97 -0.63
N LEU A 187 14.14 13.07 -1.28
CA LEU A 187 14.46 14.42 -0.87
C LEU A 187 13.18 15.23 -0.65
N THR A 188 12.97 15.76 0.56
CA THR A 188 12.02 16.85 0.79
C THR A 188 12.71 18.19 0.57
N LEU A 189 12.13 19.05 -0.26
CA LEU A 189 12.75 20.29 -0.70
C LEU A 189 11.77 21.47 -0.62
N GLY A 190 12.11 22.51 0.14
CA GLY A 190 11.31 23.73 0.23
C GLY A 190 11.27 24.36 1.62
N ALA A 191 10.81 25.61 1.68
CA ALA A 191 10.88 26.42 2.90
C ALA A 191 9.72 26.21 3.89
N GLY A 192 8.59 25.63 3.46
CA GLY A 192 7.43 25.39 4.33
C GLY A 192 7.56 24.11 5.17
N ASN A 193 6.43 23.42 5.34
CA ASN A 193 6.30 22.24 6.18
C ASN A 193 6.52 20.90 5.45
N VAL A 194 7.05 20.92 4.22
CA VAL A 194 7.33 19.70 3.42
C VAL A 194 8.14 18.62 4.14
N HIS A 195 9.01 19.02 5.06
CA HIS A 195 9.80 18.12 5.91
C HIS A 195 8.94 17.20 6.81
N GLU A 196 7.69 17.58 7.11
CA GLU A 196 6.75 16.77 7.88
C GLU A 196 6.38 15.48 7.15
N ALA A 197 6.18 15.55 5.82
CA ALA A 197 5.94 14.36 5.00
C ALA A 197 7.15 13.42 5.01
N GLY A 198 8.37 13.99 4.95
CA GLY A 198 9.61 13.23 5.11
C GLY A 198 9.69 12.53 6.47
N ASN A 199 9.34 13.23 7.55
CA ASN A 199 9.34 12.66 8.90
C ASN A 199 8.30 11.54 9.07
N LYS A 200 7.09 11.68 8.51
CA LYS A 200 6.06 10.62 8.50
C LYS A 200 6.58 9.38 7.79
N LEU A 201 7.10 9.55 6.57
CA LEU A 201 7.65 8.45 5.78
C LEU A 201 8.82 7.74 6.49
N VAL A 202 9.72 8.49 7.13
CA VAL A 202 10.85 7.92 7.88
C VAL A 202 10.39 7.01 9.03
N LYS A 203 9.29 7.35 9.72
CA LYS A 203 8.75 6.49 10.78
C LYS A 203 8.34 5.13 10.22
N ASP A 204 7.65 5.12 9.09
CA ASP A 204 7.15 3.89 8.47
C ASP A 204 8.26 3.11 7.74
N LEU A 205 9.25 3.79 7.16
CA LEU A 205 10.44 3.17 6.59
C LEU A 205 11.28 2.39 7.62
N LYS A 206 11.32 2.85 8.88
CA LYS A 206 11.98 2.10 9.96
C LYS A 206 11.25 0.79 10.23
N VAL A 207 9.92 0.84 10.32
CA VAL A 207 9.10 -0.34 10.58
C VAL A 207 9.27 -1.39 9.47
N ILE A 208 9.27 -1.01 8.20
CA ILE A 208 9.47 -2.00 7.12
C ILE A 208 10.87 -2.63 7.14
N GLU A 209 11.91 -1.87 7.50
CA GLU A 209 13.27 -2.40 7.60
C GLU A 209 13.38 -3.38 8.77
N GLU A 210 12.71 -3.08 9.88
CA GLU A 210 12.58 -4.00 11.01
C GLU A 210 11.78 -5.26 10.63
N ILE A 211 10.66 -5.15 9.88
CA ILE A 211 9.91 -6.32 9.39
C ILE A 211 10.80 -7.18 8.48
N LYS A 212 11.49 -6.56 7.51
CA LYS A 212 12.38 -7.30 6.59
C LYS A 212 13.52 -8.00 7.35
N GLY A 213 14.10 -7.34 8.35
CA GLY A 213 15.23 -7.86 9.12
C GLY A 213 14.85 -8.88 10.20
N GLU A 214 13.86 -8.57 11.04
CA GLU A 214 13.48 -9.40 12.20
C GLU A 214 12.45 -10.47 11.83
N ALA A 215 11.47 -10.16 10.98
CA ALA A 215 10.43 -11.13 10.60
C ALA A 215 10.83 -11.99 9.39
N GLY A 216 11.91 -11.64 8.69
CA GLY A 216 12.43 -12.39 7.55
C GLY A 216 11.54 -12.34 6.29
N VAL A 217 10.65 -11.35 6.18
CA VAL A 217 9.80 -11.18 5.00
C VAL A 217 10.40 -10.15 4.06
N GLU A 218 10.87 -10.56 2.88
CA GLU A 218 11.47 -9.63 1.91
C GLU A 218 10.44 -8.77 1.17
N ASN A 219 9.27 -9.33 0.84
CA ASN A 219 8.24 -8.63 0.06
C ASN A 219 7.33 -7.80 0.99
N VAL A 220 7.82 -6.62 1.34
CA VAL A 220 7.13 -5.63 2.17
C VAL A 220 7.04 -4.31 1.39
N LYS A 221 5.86 -3.70 1.36
CA LYS A 221 5.59 -2.42 0.68
C LYS A 221 4.89 -1.45 1.62
N LEU A 222 5.18 -0.16 1.44
CA LEU A 222 4.44 0.91 2.10
C LEU A 222 3.22 1.32 1.28
N TYR A 223 2.15 1.64 1.99
CA TYR A 223 0.96 2.32 1.47
C TYR A 223 0.37 1.65 0.22
N GLU A 224 0.37 0.32 0.18
CA GLU A 224 -0.08 -0.43 -1.00
C GLU A 224 -1.59 -0.26 -1.20
N PRO A 225 -2.06 0.25 -2.36
CA PRO A 225 -3.48 0.49 -2.58
C PRO A 225 -4.30 -0.80 -2.53
N MET A 226 -5.26 -0.88 -1.61
CA MET A 226 -6.14 -2.04 -1.46
C MET A 226 -7.04 -2.25 -2.68
N SER A 227 -7.29 -1.21 -3.49
CA SER A 227 -7.92 -1.34 -4.81
C SER A 227 -7.21 -2.30 -5.78
N LYS A 228 -5.93 -2.61 -5.57
CA LYS A 228 -5.21 -3.65 -6.35
C LYS A 228 -5.48 -5.07 -5.82
N HIS A 229 -5.99 -5.19 -4.60
CA HIS A 229 -6.09 -6.43 -3.83
C HIS A 229 -7.52 -6.79 -3.41
N THR A 230 -8.51 -5.97 -3.79
CA THR A 230 -9.94 -6.28 -3.68
C THR A 230 -10.56 -6.56 -5.05
N THR A 231 -11.54 -7.46 -5.14
CA THR A 231 -12.16 -7.79 -6.44
C THR A 231 -13.08 -6.69 -6.96
N ILE A 232 -13.64 -5.87 -6.07
CA ILE A 232 -14.39 -4.66 -6.43
C ILE A 232 -13.47 -3.53 -6.92
N ARG A 233 -12.14 -3.68 -6.74
CA ARG A 233 -11.11 -2.71 -7.14
C ARG A 233 -11.28 -1.34 -6.49
N VAL A 234 -11.62 -1.36 -5.21
CA VAL A 234 -11.82 -0.19 -4.36
C VAL A 234 -11.04 -0.38 -3.06
N GLY A 235 -10.48 0.70 -2.52
CA GLY A 235 -9.80 0.70 -1.23
C GLY A 235 -8.57 1.58 -1.21
N GLY A 236 -8.42 2.30 -0.09
CA GLY A 236 -7.27 3.11 0.25
C GLY A 236 -5.99 2.32 0.53
N PRO A 237 -4.92 2.97 1.02
CA PRO A 237 -3.62 2.33 1.23
C PRO A 237 -3.62 1.37 2.43
N ALA A 238 -2.96 0.23 2.31
CA ALA A 238 -2.49 -0.56 3.44
C ALA A 238 -1.17 0.03 3.93
N GLN A 239 -1.09 0.47 5.19
CA GLN A 239 0.11 1.12 5.73
C GLN A 239 1.36 0.25 5.53
N PHE A 240 1.31 -1.00 6.00
CA PHE A 240 2.36 -2.01 5.76
C PHE A 240 1.75 -3.22 5.05
N TRP A 241 2.11 -3.43 3.79
CA TRP A 241 1.71 -4.61 3.03
C TRP A 241 2.82 -5.67 3.09
N ILE A 242 2.49 -6.88 3.51
CA ILE A 242 3.46 -7.94 3.82
C ILE A 242 3.03 -9.22 3.10
N GLU A 243 3.89 -9.80 2.24
CA GLU A 243 3.63 -11.06 1.52
C GLU A 243 4.56 -12.18 1.99
N PRO A 244 4.22 -12.93 3.07
CA PRO A 244 4.98 -14.11 3.47
C PRO A 244 4.71 -15.29 2.52
N SER A 245 5.74 -16.10 2.28
CA SER A 245 5.70 -17.26 1.38
C SER A 245 5.55 -18.61 2.08
N ASP A 246 5.73 -18.64 3.40
CA ASP A 246 5.74 -19.86 4.20
C ASP A 246 5.22 -19.58 5.62
N PHE A 247 4.95 -20.65 6.37
CA PHE A 247 4.29 -20.55 7.67
C PHE A 247 5.18 -19.89 8.73
N GLU A 248 6.50 -20.07 8.64
CA GLU A 248 7.47 -19.47 9.57
C GLU A 248 7.52 -17.95 9.40
N SER A 249 7.72 -17.47 8.17
CA SER A 249 7.73 -16.03 7.87
C SER A 249 6.39 -15.36 8.18
N PHE A 250 5.27 -16.07 8.00
CA PHE A 250 3.96 -15.59 8.43
C PHE A 250 3.86 -15.46 9.96
N ALA A 251 4.23 -16.51 10.71
CA ALA A 251 4.21 -16.50 12.17
C ALA A 251 5.10 -15.39 12.72
N ASN A 252 6.31 -15.24 12.18
CA ASN A 252 7.26 -14.20 12.55
C ASN A 252 6.68 -12.79 12.29
N ALA A 253 6.06 -12.56 11.13
CA ALA A 253 5.44 -11.27 10.82
C ALA A 253 4.28 -10.92 11.77
N VAL A 254 3.40 -11.89 12.05
CA VAL A 254 2.28 -11.68 12.99
C VAL A 254 2.80 -11.40 14.40
N ASN A 255 3.76 -12.19 14.89
CA ASN A 255 4.35 -12.02 16.22
C ASN A 255 5.10 -10.70 16.35
N PHE A 256 5.88 -10.31 15.33
CA PHE A 256 6.54 -9.01 15.27
C PHE A 256 5.54 -7.86 15.42
N CYS A 257 4.43 -7.91 14.67
CA CYS A 257 3.41 -6.87 14.72
C CYS A 257 2.70 -6.83 16.07
N ARG A 258 2.30 -7.99 16.60
CA ARG A 258 1.66 -8.11 17.93
C ARG A 258 2.56 -7.55 19.04
N ALA A 259 3.84 -7.91 19.05
CA ALA A 259 4.81 -7.45 20.07
C ALA A 259 5.00 -5.93 20.08
N ARG A 260 4.80 -5.26 18.93
CA ARG A 260 4.92 -3.80 18.78
C ARG A 260 3.59 -3.07 18.82
N GLY A 261 2.48 -3.77 19.07
CA GLY A 261 1.13 -3.19 19.07
C GLY A 261 0.68 -2.68 17.70
N ILE A 262 1.25 -3.20 16.61
CA ILE A 262 0.82 -2.91 15.24
C ILE A 262 -0.41 -3.78 14.93
N PRO A 263 -1.58 -3.19 14.62
CA PRO A 263 -2.77 -3.95 14.26
C PRO A 263 -2.50 -4.85 13.04
N VAL A 264 -3.02 -6.09 13.07
CA VAL A 264 -2.82 -7.08 12.01
C VAL A 264 -4.16 -7.41 11.34
N CYS A 265 -4.20 -7.27 10.02
CA CYS A 265 -5.27 -7.75 9.16
C CYS A 265 -4.70 -8.78 8.19
N VAL A 266 -5.25 -9.99 8.16
CA VAL A 266 -4.84 -11.03 7.20
C VAL A 266 -5.82 -11.06 6.05
N LEU A 267 -5.28 -10.95 4.83
CA LEU A 267 -6.05 -10.83 3.61
C LEU A 267 -5.88 -12.05 2.70
N GLY A 268 -7.01 -12.62 2.29
CA GLY A 268 -7.07 -13.55 1.16
C GLY A 268 -7.09 -12.84 -0.20
N ARG A 269 -8.08 -13.16 -1.04
CA ARG A 269 -8.26 -12.52 -2.37
C ARG A 269 -9.01 -11.19 -2.34
N GLY A 270 -9.45 -10.73 -1.16
CA GLY A 270 -10.25 -9.51 -1.02
C GLY A 270 -11.58 -9.55 -1.78
N SER A 271 -12.16 -10.75 -1.93
CA SER A 271 -13.36 -10.96 -2.75
C SER A 271 -14.69 -10.71 -2.04
N ASN A 272 -14.65 -10.57 -0.72
CA ASN A 272 -15.78 -10.24 0.14
C ASN A 272 -15.50 -8.97 0.97
N LEU A 273 -14.63 -8.08 0.47
CA LEU A 273 -14.18 -6.91 1.21
C LEU A 273 -14.50 -5.61 0.47
N LEU A 274 -14.90 -4.61 1.25
CA LEU A 274 -14.92 -3.21 0.88
C LEU A 274 -14.00 -2.45 1.85
N VAL A 275 -12.85 -2.02 1.36
CA VAL A 275 -11.92 -1.22 2.16
C VAL A 275 -12.24 0.26 1.95
N ARG A 276 -12.32 1.03 3.03
CA ARG A 276 -12.56 2.47 3.01
C ARG A 276 -11.41 3.23 2.34
N ASP A 277 -11.68 4.47 1.93
CA ASP A 277 -10.75 5.28 1.14
C ASP A 277 -9.53 5.76 1.94
N GLY A 278 -9.65 5.92 3.27
CA GLY A 278 -8.52 6.19 4.18
C GLY A 278 -7.58 5.00 4.39
N GLY A 279 -8.00 3.80 3.97
CA GLY A 279 -7.16 2.60 3.96
C GLY A 279 -7.12 1.84 5.29
N ILE A 280 -6.09 1.01 5.48
CA ILE A 280 -5.94 0.14 6.65
C ILE A 280 -4.65 0.49 7.38
N ARG A 281 -4.79 0.90 8.64
CA ARG A 281 -3.67 1.15 9.56
C ARG A 281 -3.04 -0.17 9.98
N GLY A 282 -1.70 -0.18 10.10
CA GLY A 282 -0.94 -1.34 10.54
C GLY A 282 -0.63 -2.32 9.42
N ALA A 283 -0.46 -3.58 9.78
CA ALA A 283 -0.01 -4.64 8.90
C ALA A 283 -1.18 -5.32 8.19
N VAL A 284 -1.17 -5.27 6.85
CA VAL A 284 -1.99 -6.11 6.00
C VAL A 284 -1.11 -7.23 5.46
N ILE A 285 -1.33 -8.44 5.97
CA ILE A 285 -0.56 -9.63 5.63
C ILE A 285 -1.33 -10.44 4.60
N HIS A 286 -0.72 -10.67 3.43
CA HIS A 286 -1.28 -11.43 2.33
C HIS A 286 -0.45 -12.69 2.06
N PRO A 287 -0.80 -13.84 2.65
CA PRO A 287 -0.06 -15.08 2.47
C PRO A 287 -0.11 -15.56 1.02
N LYS A 288 1.04 -15.65 0.35
CA LYS A 288 1.10 -15.85 -1.10
C LYS A 288 2.39 -16.52 -1.55
N GLY A 289 2.25 -17.47 -2.48
CA GLY A 289 3.40 -18.24 -2.98
C GLY A 289 3.84 -19.31 -1.98
N GLY A 290 4.96 -19.98 -2.26
CA GLY A 290 5.53 -21.05 -1.43
C GLY A 290 4.48 -22.02 -0.89
N SER A 291 4.55 -22.31 0.42
CA SER A 291 3.62 -23.22 1.12
C SER A 291 2.17 -22.75 1.07
N PHE A 292 1.92 -21.43 0.99
CA PHE A 292 0.55 -20.91 0.90
C PHE A 292 -0.09 -21.12 -0.47
N GLY A 293 0.70 -21.19 -1.53
CA GLY A 293 0.21 -21.40 -2.90
C GLY A 293 0.17 -22.86 -3.33
N GLU A 294 0.71 -23.77 -2.52
CA GLU A 294 0.83 -25.19 -2.83
C GLU A 294 -0.53 -25.90 -2.81
N VAL A 295 -0.71 -26.84 -3.74
CA VAL A 295 -1.88 -27.74 -3.82
C VAL A 295 -1.34 -29.11 -4.22
N VAL A 296 -1.52 -30.11 -3.36
CA VAL A 296 -1.02 -31.48 -3.55
C VAL A 296 -2.19 -32.45 -3.44
N ALA A 297 -2.31 -33.34 -4.42
CA ALA A 297 -3.28 -34.44 -4.41
C ALA A 297 -2.58 -35.74 -3.99
N THR A 298 -3.22 -36.55 -3.15
CA THR A 298 -2.75 -37.88 -2.76
C THR A 298 -3.95 -38.80 -2.55
N GLY A 299 -4.11 -39.79 -3.43
CA GLY A 299 -5.34 -40.59 -3.47
C GLY A 299 -6.54 -39.71 -3.79
N ASN A 300 -7.57 -39.75 -2.95
CA ASN A 300 -8.78 -38.92 -3.05
C ASN A 300 -8.74 -37.67 -2.14
N VAL A 301 -7.56 -37.30 -1.63
CA VAL A 301 -7.37 -36.19 -0.70
C VAL A 301 -6.58 -35.07 -1.37
N ILE A 302 -6.94 -33.82 -1.10
CA ILE A 302 -6.22 -32.64 -1.57
C ILE A 302 -5.79 -31.79 -0.38
N ARG A 303 -4.48 -31.56 -0.24
CA ARG A 303 -3.93 -30.57 0.70
C ARG A 303 -3.65 -29.27 -0.03
N ALA A 304 -4.12 -28.15 0.51
CA ALA A 304 -3.93 -26.84 -0.09
C ALA A 304 -3.56 -25.77 0.95
N GLY A 305 -2.59 -24.92 0.61
CA GLY A 305 -2.25 -23.74 1.40
C GLY A 305 -3.36 -22.69 1.38
N ALA A 306 -3.44 -21.86 2.43
CA ALA A 306 -4.49 -20.85 2.59
C ALA A 306 -4.49 -19.77 1.48
N GLY A 307 -3.35 -19.54 0.83
CA GLY A 307 -3.22 -18.64 -0.31
C GLY A 307 -3.69 -19.25 -1.65
N ALA A 308 -3.91 -20.56 -1.72
CA ALA A 308 -4.28 -21.26 -2.94
C ALA A 308 -5.69 -20.84 -3.39
N ARG A 309 -5.81 -20.48 -4.67
CA ARG A 309 -7.11 -20.13 -5.27
C ARG A 309 -7.99 -21.37 -5.35
N PHE A 310 -9.27 -21.20 -5.07
CA PHE A 310 -10.27 -22.28 -5.21
C PHE A 310 -10.28 -22.90 -6.61
N LYS A 311 -10.18 -22.06 -7.65
CA LYS A 311 -9.99 -22.51 -9.03
C LYS A 311 -8.77 -23.42 -9.24
N LYS A 312 -7.66 -23.17 -8.53
CA LYS A 312 -6.46 -24.02 -8.61
C LYS A 312 -6.73 -25.38 -7.97
N VAL A 313 -7.42 -25.40 -6.82
CA VAL A 313 -7.84 -26.64 -6.15
C VAL A 313 -8.71 -27.49 -7.07
N ALA A 314 -9.74 -26.90 -7.67
CA ALA A 314 -10.62 -27.59 -8.63
C ALA A 314 -9.86 -28.14 -9.86
N SER A 315 -8.90 -27.37 -10.41
CA SER A 315 -8.07 -27.82 -11.54
C SER A 315 -7.22 -29.04 -11.17
N VAL A 316 -6.54 -28.99 -10.03
CA VAL A 316 -5.69 -30.09 -9.55
C VAL A 316 -6.54 -31.32 -9.22
N ALA A 317 -7.73 -31.12 -8.65
CA ALA A 317 -8.67 -32.20 -8.38
C ALA A 317 -9.04 -32.95 -9.67
N ARG A 318 -9.45 -32.20 -10.71
CA ARG A 318 -9.77 -32.75 -12.03
C ARG A 318 -8.60 -33.51 -12.66
N GLU A 319 -7.39 -32.94 -12.62
CA GLU A 319 -6.18 -33.56 -13.18
C GLU A 319 -5.82 -34.88 -12.51
N ASN A 320 -6.31 -35.12 -11.29
CA ASN A 320 -6.06 -36.35 -10.52
C ASN A 320 -7.32 -37.24 -10.39
N GLY A 321 -8.40 -36.98 -11.14
CA GLY A 321 -9.63 -37.78 -11.07
C GLY A 321 -10.37 -37.68 -9.72
N ILE A 322 -10.23 -36.55 -9.03
CA ILE A 322 -10.85 -36.29 -7.74
C ILE A 322 -12.05 -35.36 -7.95
N GLY A 323 -13.26 -35.90 -7.84
CA GLY A 323 -14.50 -35.14 -7.89
C GLY A 323 -14.90 -34.53 -6.55
N GLY A 324 -15.92 -33.66 -6.59
CA GLY A 324 -16.48 -32.97 -5.42
C GLY A 324 -15.95 -31.56 -5.20
N PHE A 325 -15.04 -31.07 -6.04
CA PHE A 325 -14.44 -29.72 -5.94
C PHE A 325 -14.99 -28.73 -6.97
N GLU A 326 -16.02 -29.09 -7.72
CA GLU A 326 -16.52 -28.34 -8.87
C GLU A 326 -17.21 -27.03 -8.47
N TRP A 327 -17.79 -27.00 -7.27
CA TRP A 327 -18.37 -25.81 -6.65
C TRP A 327 -17.32 -24.70 -6.42
N MET A 328 -16.04 -25.07 -6.26
CA MET A 328 -14.93 -24.12 -6.05
C MET A 328 -14.59 -23.31 -7.31
N GLU A 329 -14.93 -23.79 -8.52
CA GLU A 329 -14.69 -23.05 -9.78
C GLU A 329 -15.50 -21.74 -9.83
N GLY A 330 -16.70 -21.75 -9.25
CA GLY A 330 -17.61 -20.62 -9.20
C GLY A 330 -17.24 -19.55 -8.15
N ILE A 331 -16.44 -19.89 -7.14
CA ILE A 331 -16.19 -18.96 -6.03
C ILE A 331 -14.95 -18.11 -6.29
N PRO A 332 -15.12 -16.78 -6.41
CA PRO A 332 -13.98 -15.87 -6.44
C PRO A 332 -13.32 -15.85 -5.06
N GLY A 333 -12.28 -16.66 -4.81
CA GLY A 333 -11.67 -16.73 -3.47
C GLY A 333 -10.40 -17.59 -3.38
N ASN A 334 -9.88 -17.72 -2.17
CA ASN A 334 -8.80 -18.64 -1.81
C ASN A 334 -9.21 -19.49 -0.60
N VAL A 335 -8.46 -20.56 -0.37
CA VAL A 335 -8.72 -21.54 0.70
C VAL A 335 -8.86 -20.87 2.07
N GLY A 336 -7.96 -19.94 2.42
CA GLY A 336 -8.01 -19.24 3.71
C GLY A 336 -9.28 -18.41 3.91
N GLY A 337 -9.71 -17.67 2.88
CA GLY A 337 -10.99 -16.95 2.92
C GLY A 337 -12.19 -17.91 2.97
N GLY A 338 -12.08 -19.05 2.27
CA GLY A 338 -13.03 -20.14 2.31
C GLY A 338 -13.25 -20.70 3.71
N LEU A 339 -12.16 -21.04 4.39
CA LEU A 339 -12.17 -21.52 5.77
C LEU A 339 -12.73 -20.46 6.72
N ARG A 340 -12.30 -19.19 6.57
CA ARG A 340 -12.77 -18.08 7.43
C ARG A 340 -14.29 -17.87 7.36
N MET A 341 -14.84 -18.05 6.17
CA MET A 341 -16.24 -17.74 5.85
C MET A 341 -17.11 -18.98 5.71
N ASN A 342 -16.59 -20.19 5.97
CA ASN A 342 -17.22 -21.45 5.54
C ASN A 342 -17.91 -21.29 4.17
N ALA A 343 -17.13 -20.87 3.17
CA ALA A 343 -17.65 -20.51 1.86
C ALA A 343 -18.34 -21.70 1.22
N GLY A 344 -19.41 -21.47 0.46
CA GLY A 344 -20.17 -22.53 -0.15
C GLY A 344 -20.92 -22.08 -1.40
N ALA A 345 -21.07 -23.01 -2.32
CA ALA A 345 -21.84 -22.85 -3.55
C ALA A 345 -22.40 -24.23 -3.94
N MET A 346 -23.48 -24.26 -4.72
CA MET A 346 -24.05 -25.51 -5.24
C MET A 346 -24.44 -26.53 -4.16
N GLY A 347 -24.84 -26.04 -2.98
CA GLY A 347 -25.24 -26.90 -1.85
C GLY A 347 -24.09 -27.60 -1.13
N THR A 348 -22.84 -27.23 -1.42
CA THR A 348 -21.64 -27.69 -0.69
C THR A 348 -20.95 -26.52 -0.01
N GLU A 349 -20.50 -26.71 1.22
CA GLU A 349 -19.70 -25.77 1.99
C GLU A 349 -18.27 -26.27 2.20
N THR A 350 -17.37 -25.33 2.55
CA THR A 350 -15.95 -25.64 2.74
C THR A 350 -15.75 -26.74 3.77
N PHE A 351 -16.43 -26.64 4.91
CA PHE A 351 -16.30 -27.60 6.01
C PHE A 351 -17.05 -28.92 5.80
N ASP A 352 -17.80 -29.09 4.72
CA ASP A 352 -18.35 -30.41 4.34
C ASP A 352 -17.25 -31.36 3.82
N GLN A 353 -16.14 -30.78 3.37
CA GLN A 353 -15.03 -31.55 2.78
C GLN A 353 -13.73 -31.45 3.57
N VAL A 354 -13.58 -30.52 4.52
CA VAL A 354 -12.36 -30.43 5.34
C VAL A 354 -12.23 -31.68 6.20
N ILE A 355 -11.06 -32.32 6.17
CA ILE A 355 -10.64 -33.40 7.08
C ILE A 355 -9.89 -32.80 8.27
N GLU A 356 -8.97 -31.88 7.97
CA GLU A 356 -8.16 -31.17 8.96
C GLU A 356 -7.75 -29.80 8.42
N ALA A 357 -7.48 -28.87 9.33
CA ALA A 357 -6.95 -27.56 9.00
C ALA A 357 -5.81 -27.18 9.94
N THR A 358 -4.80 -26.52 9.39
CA THR A 358 -3.66 -25.98 10.14
C THR A 358 -3.86 -24.50 10.38
N PHE A 359 -3.68 -24.08 11.63
CA PHE A 359 -3.89 -22.73 12.11
C PHE A 359 -2.60 -22.17 12.71
N PHE A 360 -2.45 -20.86 12.63
CA PHE A 360 -1.61 -20.09 13.54
C PHE A 360 -2.50 -19.52 14.65
N ASP A 361 -2.28 -19.95 15.87
CA ASP A 361 -3.16 -19.63 17.00
C ASP A 361 -2.83 -18.29 17.65
N GLU A 362 -3.74 -17.82 18.51
CA GLU A 362 -3.56 -16.57 19.26
C GLU A 362 -2.35 -16.59 20.21
N ASP A 363 -1.94 -17.77 20.69
CA ASP A 363 -0.79 -17.97 21.56
C ASP A 363 0.56 -18.05 20.80
N GLY A 364 0.53 -17.98 19.47
CA GLY A 364 1.73 -17.95 18.63
C GLY A 364 2.22 -19.32 18.17
N GLU A 365 1.43 -20.38 18.38
CA GLU A 365 1.79 -21.74 17.98
C GLU A 365 1.03 -22.18 16.71
N VAL A 366 1.66 -23.08 15.94
CA VAL A 366 1.03 -23.69 14.77
C VAL A 366 0.43 -25.04 15.16
N ARG A 367 -0.88 -25.21 14.95
CA ARG A 367 -1.59 -26.46 15.30
C ARG A 367 -2.48 -26.93 14.16
N THR A 368 -2.57 -28.24 14.00
CA THR A 368 -3.54 -28.88 13.11
C THR A 368 -4.69 -29.43 13.96
N ARG A 369 -5.91 -29.15 13.52
CA ARG A 369 -7.15 -29.64 14.14
C ARG A 369 -7.92 -30.47 13.11
N SER A 370 -8.54 -31.55 13.54
CA SER A 370 -9.47 -32.32 12.72
C SER A 370 -10.77 -31.54 12.51
N ARG A 371 -11.59 -31.98 11.55
CA ARG A 371 -12.90 -31.39 11.28
C ARG A 371 -13.82 -31.38 12.50
N GLU A 372 -13.79 -32.43 13.30
CA GLU A 372 -14.66 -32.61 14.48
C GLU A 372 -14.30 -31.64 15.61
N GLU A 373 -13.05 -31.16 15.63
CA GLU A 373 -12.56 -30.19 16.60
C GLU A 373 -12.92 -28.75 16.24
N ILE A 374 -13.45 -28.51 15.02
CA ILE A 374 -13.71 -27.16 14.49
C ILE A 374 -15.21 -26.89 14.43
N ASP A 375 -15.66 -25.86 15.16
CA ASP A 375 -17.04 -25.38 15.09
C ASP A 375 -17.26 -24.54 13.82
N ALA A 376 -18.07 -25.06 12.90
CA ALA A 376 -18.42 -24.42 11.64
C ALA A 376 -19.93 -24.38 11.47
N SER A 377 -20.46 -23.18 11.20
CA SER A 377 -21.86 -22.92 10.88
C SER A 377 -21.98 -22.13 9.59
N TYR A 378 -23.21 -21.91 9.13
CA TYR A 378 -23.48 -21.19 7.88
C TYR A 378 -22.78 -19.82 7.89
N ARG A 379 -21.83 -19.66 6.96
CA ARG A 379 -21.01 -18.46 6.78
C ARG A 379 -20.18 -18.01 7.99
N SER A 380 -19.97 -18.87 8.99
CA SER A 380 -19.31 -18.50 10.23
C SER A 380 -18.48 -19.62 10.82
N VAL A 381 -17.23 -19.31 11.15
CA VAL A 381 -16.30 -20.20 11.87
C VAL A 381 -15.65 -19.40 12.99
N PRO A 382 -16.10 -19.55 14.26
CA PRO A 382 -15.69 -18.70 15.38
C PRO A 382 -14.19 -18.68 15.65
N GLU A 383 -13.49 -19.80 15.46
CA GLU A 383 -12.06 -19.93 15.74
C GLU A 383 -11.20 -18.97 14.91
N PHE A 384 -11.58 -18.73 13.66
CA PHE A 384 -10.86 -17.80 12.78
C PHE A 384 -11.10 -16.32 13.11
N ARG A 385 -11.79 -16.02 14.21
CA ARG A 385 -11.81 -14.66 14.78
C ARG A 385 -10.48 -14.32 15.48
N ARG A 386 -9.77 -15.33 16.00
CA ARG A 386 -8.54 -15.15 16.78
C ARG A 386 -7.34 -15.91 16.20
N ASN A 387 -7.60 -16.95 15.42
CA ASN A 387 -6.60 -17.78 14.76
C ASN A 387 -6.58 -17.51 13.25
N TYR A 388 -5.47 -17.82 12.57
CA TYR A 388 -5.33 -17.63 11.12
C TYR A 388 -5.14 -18.96 10.41
N ALA A 389 -5.88 -19.19 9.31
CA ALA A 389 -5.70 -20.38 8.48
C ALA A 389 -4.35 -20.37 7.75
N LEU A 390 -3.64 -21.50 7.80
CA LEU A 390 -2.38 -21.71 7.06
C LEU A 390 -2.55 -22.71 5.91
N SER A 391 -3.26 -23.81 6.14
CA SER A 391 -3.62 -24.81 5.12
C SER A 391 -4.84 -25.62 5.53
N ALA A 392 -5.45 -26.32 4.58
CA ALA A 392 -6.45 -27.35 4.86
C ALA A 392 -6.26 -28.57 3.96
N THR A 393 -6.73 -29.69 4.47
CA THR A 393 -6.78 -30.98 3.78
C THR A 393 -8.25 -31.32 3.54
N PHE A 394 -8.60 -31.63 2.29
CA PHE A 394 -9.97 -31.85 1.83
C PHE A 394 -10.18 -33.28 1.33
N GLN A 395 -11.34 -33.85 1.65
CA GLN A 395 -11.82 -35.13 1.16
C GLN A 395 -12.60 -34.94 -0.15
N GLY A 396 -12.12 -35.56 -1.22
CA GLY A 396 -12.85 -35.73 -2.45
C GLY A 396 -13.41 -37.15 -2.61
N ARG A 397 -13.93 -37.42 -3.79
CA ARG A 397 -14.36 -38.76 -4.24
C ARG A 397 -13.64 -39.12 -5.53
N GLU A 398 -13.35 -40.40 -5.70
CA GLU A 398 -12.90 -40.88 -7.01
C GLU A 398 -14.01 -40.64 -8.03
N SER A 399 -13.66 -40.07 -9.18
CA SER A 399 -14.61 -39.72 -10.22
C SER A 399 -13.94 -39.73 -11.58
N ASP A 400 -14.73 -39.96 -12.63
CA ASP A 400 -14.25 -39.88 -14.00
C ASP A 400 -13.94 -38.43 -14.41
N GLY A 401 -12.86 -38.24 -15.17
CA GLY A 401 -12.38 -36.92 -15.57
C GLY A 401 -13.35 -36.16 -16.48
N GLU A 402 -14.11 -36.86 -17.33
CA GLU A 402 -15.12 -36.22 -18.19
C GLU A 402 -16.28 -35.69 -17.35
N GLN A 403 -16.76 -36.47 -16.39
CA GLN A 403 -17.83 -36.04 -15.48
C GLN A 403 -17.43 -34.82 -14.64
N ILE A 404 -16.20 -34.77 -14.13
CA ILE A 404 -15.70 -33.60 -13.40
C ILE A 404 -15.66 -32.37 -14.34
N GLN A 405 -15.23 -32.56 -15.59
CA GLN A 405 -15.16 -31.48 -16.57
C GLN A 405 -16.55 -30.91 -16.89
N GLU A 406 -17.56 -31.76 -17.08
CA GLU A 406 -18.94 -31.33 -17.31
C GLU A 406 -19.46 -30.47 -16.15
N LEU A 407 -19.32 -30.93 -14.91
CA LEU A 407 -19.74 -30.20 -13.71
C LEU A 407 -18.99 -28.87 -13.53
N LEU A 408 -17.70 -28.82 -13.87
CA LEU A 408 -16.92 -27.57 -13.86
C LEU A 408 -17.45 -26.57 -14.88
N ASP A 409 -17.81 -27.03 -16.08
CA ASP A 409 -18.35 -26.18 -17.13
C ASP A 409 -19.77 -25.71 -16.81
N GLU A 410 -20.60 -26.53 -16.19
CA GLU A 410 -21.90 -26.14 -15.64
C GLU A 410 -21.75 -25.04 -14.57
N SER A 411 -20.82 -25.21 -13.63
CA SER A 411 -20.52 -24.22 -12.59
C SER A 411 -20.08 -22.89 -13.15
N ARG A 412 -19.19 -22.93 -14.14
CA ARG A 412 -18.74 -21.75 -14.87
C ARG A 412 -19.87 -21.10 -15.64
N HIS A 413 -20.71 -21.88 -16.31
CA HIS A 413 -21.84 -21.39 -17.10
C HIS A 413 -22.86 -20.69 -16.21
N HIS A 414 -23.28 -21.34 -15.12
CA HIS A 414 -24.23 -20.80 -14.16
C HIS A 414 -23.76 -19.46 -13.58
N ARG A 415 -22.49 -19.36 -13.18
CA ARG A 415 -21.94 -18.09 -12.69
C ARG A 415 -21.95 -16.99 -13.75
N ASN A 416 -21.54 -17.31 -14.98
CA ASN A 416 -21.44 -16.34 -16.06
C ASN A 416 -22.80 -15.79 -16.52
N THR A 417 -23.88 -16.53 -16.31
CA THR A 417 -25.25 -16.13 -16.70
C THR A 417 -26.02 -15.46 -15.57
N THR A 418 -25.70 -15.76 -14.31
CA THR A 418 -26.44 -15.25 -13.14
C THR A 418 -25.73 -14.12 -12.38
N GLN A 419 -24.43 -13.91 -12.59
CA GLN A 419 -23.63 -12.95 -11.84
C GLN A 419 -22.86 -12.00 -12.76
N PRO A 420 -22.63 -10.74 -12.33
CA PRO A 420 -21.88 -9.78 -13.13
C PRO A 420 -20.42 -10.17 -13.30
N LYS A 421 -19.88 -9.92 -14.49
CA LYS A 421 -18.43 -10.03 -14.77
C LYS A 421 -17.66 -8.79 -14.32
N ALA A 422 -18.35 -7.69 -14.05
CA ALA A 422 -17.76 -6.45 -13.57
C ALA A 422 -17.16 -6.62 -12.15
N ALA A 423 -16.26 -5.71 -11.78
CA ALA A 423 -15.61 -5.72 -10.47
C ALA A 423 -16.65 -5.52 -9.35
N SER A 424 -16.78 -6.49 -8.46
CA SER A 424 -17.70 -6.49 -7.31
C SER A 424 -17.09 -7.23 -6.12
N ALA A 425 -17.69 -7.07 -4.94
CA ALA A 425 -17.30 -7.76 -3.70
C ALA A 425 -18.19 -8.98 -3.39
N GLY A 426 -18.88 -9.53 -4.41
CA GLY A 426 -19.88 -10.58 -4.21
C GLY A 426 -21.25 -10.02 -3.84
N CYS A 427 -22.07 -10.86 -3.20
CA CYS A 427 -23.35 -10.46 -2.65
C CYS A 427 -23.15 -9.39 -1.57
N THR A 428 -23.83 -8.26 -1.72
CA THR A 428 -23.68 -7.09 -0.84
C THR A 428 -24.38 -7.32 0.50
N PHE A 429 -25.56 -7.94 0.46
CA PHE A 429 -26.42 -8.18 1.60
C PHE A 429 -26.66 -9.67 1.84
N LYS A 430 -26.84 -10.04 3.11
CA LYS A 430 -27.39 -11.34 3.49
C LYS A 430 -28.85 -11.42 3.04
N ASN A 431 -29.34 -12.63 2.79
CA ASN A 431 -30.76 -12.83 2.51
C ASN A 431 -31.60 -12.62 3.78
N PRO A 432 -32.60 -11.72 3.77
CA PRO A 432 -33.57 -11.62 4.86
C PRO A 432 -34.47 -12.87 4.90
N GLU A 433 -35.14 -13.11 6.03
CA GLU A 433 -35.99 -14.30 6.21
C GLU A 433 -37.18 -14.35 5.23
N VAL A 434 -37.63 -13.19 4.77
CA VAL A 434 -38.85 -13.05 3.96
C VAL A 434 -38.65 -13.39 2.49
N MET A 435 -37.47 -13.11 1.92
CA MET A 435 -37.14 -13.34 0.51
C MET A 435 -35.65 -13.16 0.25
N GLY A 436 -35.16 -13.53 -0.94
CA GLY A 436 -33.77 -13.26 -1.32
C GLY A 436 -33.48 -11.76 -1.45
N ALA A 437 -32.32 -11.30 -0.96
CA ALA A 437 -31.96 -9.87 -1.00
C ALA A 437 -31.87 -9.34 -2.43
N GLY A 438 -31.37 -10.15 -3.38
CA GLY A 438 -31.36 -9.77 -4.79
C GLY A 438 -32.75 -9.58 -5.37
N GLN A 439 -33.67 -10.49 -5.07
CA GLN A 439 -35.06 -10.39 -5.52
C GLN A 439 -35.74 -9.15 -4.93
N LEU A 440 -35.52 -8.85 -3.65
CA LEU A 440 -36.04 -7.65 -3.00
C LEU A 440 -35.56 -6.38 -3.72
N ILE A 441 -34.26 -6.27 -4.00
CA ILE A 441 -33.68 -5.10 -4.68
C ILE A 441 -34.18 -4.98 -6.12
N ASP A 442 -34.34 -6.11 -6.81
CA ASP A 442 -34.92 -6.18 -8.15
C ASP A 442 -36.38 -5.67 -8.15
N GLU A 443 -37.21 -6.12 -7.21
CA GLU A 443 -38.62 -5.71 -7.07
C GLU A 443 -38.79 -4.25 -6.62
N LEU A 444 -37.81 -3.69 -5.93
CA LEU A 444 -37.73 -2.26 -5.60
C LEU A 444 -37.30 -1.41 -6.81
N GLY A 445 -36.98 -2.03 -7.95
CA GLY A 445 -36.59 -1.32 -9.17
C GLY A 445 -35.23 -0.62 -9.05
N LEU A 446 -34.34 -1.11 -8.18
CA LEU A 446 -33.05 -0.46 -7.88
C LEU A 446 -31.90 -0.93 -8.77
N LYS A 447 -32.14 -1.85 -9.72
CA LYS A 447 -31.13 -2.19 -10.74
C LYS A 447 -30.69 -0.95 -11.51
N GLU A 448 -29.40 -0.89 -11.83
CA GLU A 448 -28.78 0.24 -12.55
C GLU A 448 -28.82 1.58 -11.79
N SER A 449 -29.37 1.62 -10.57
CA SER A 449 -29.21 2.78 -9.68
C SER A 449 -27.75 2.87 -9.23
N GLY A 450 -27.25 4.09 -9.05
CA GLY A 450 -25.84 4.29 -8.73
C GLY A 450 -25.55 5.60 -8.00
N VAL A 451 -24.40 5.60 -7.32
CA VAL A 451 -23.80 6.77 -6.68
C VAL A 451 -22.36 6.85 -7.18
N GLY A 452 -21.96 8.01 -7.71
CA GLY A 452 -20.63 8.18 -8.30
C GLY A 452 -20.37 7.18 -9.44
N LYS A 453 -19.43 6.25 -9.23
CA LYS A 453 -19.12 5.16 -10.18
C LYS A 453 -19.49 3.75 -9.66
N ALA A 454 -20.16 3.68 -8.52
CA ALA A 454 -20.77 2.45 -8.01
C ALA A 454 -22.20 2.33 -8.51
N GLU A 455 -22.60 1.12 -8.91
CA GLU A 455 -23.91 0.87 -9.51
C GLU A 455 -24.44 -0.51 -9.09
N VAL A 456 -25.75 -0.66 -8.93
CA VAL A 456 -26.40 -1.96 -8.76
C VAL A 456 -26.39 -2.70 -10.10
N SER A 457 -25.89 -3.93 -10.11
CA SER A 457 -25.80 -4.77 -11.32
C SER A 457 -27.17 -5.01 -11.95
N LEU A 458 -27.21 -4.91 -13.28
CA LEU A 458 -28.36 -5.29 -14.09
C LEU A 458 -28.61 -6.81 -14.04
N GLU A 459 -27.54 -7.59 -14.00
CA GLU A 459 -27.59 -9.05 -13.95
C GLU A 459 -28.19 -9.54 -12.61
N HIS A 460 -27.82 -8.92 -11.48
CA HIS A 460 -28.26 -9.36 -10.15
C HIS A 460 -28.30 -8.22 -9.14
N GLY A 461 -29.48 -7.91 -8.56
CA GLY A 461 -29.65 -6.76 -7.67
C GLY A 461 -28.88 -6.80 -6.34
N ASN A 462 -28.34 -7.97 -5.93
CA ASN A 462 -27.52 -8.05 -4.71
C ASN A 462 -26.04 -7.73 -4.98
N PHE A 463 -25.66 -7.40 -6.21
CA PHE A 463 -24.28 -7.09 -6.56
C PHE A 463 -24.14 -5.60 -6.85
N ILE A 464 -23.26 -4.93 -6.10
CA ILE A 464 -22.77 -3.60 -6.47
C ILE A 464 -21.50 -3.77 -7.29
N VAL A 465 -21.48 -3.14 -8.47
CA VAL A 465 -20.37 -3.16 -9.42
C VAL A 465 -19.67 -1.81 -9.48
N ASN A 466 -18.35 -1.88 -9.61
CA ASN A 466 -17.51 -0.73 -9.91
C ASN A 466 -17.44 -0.56 -11.43
N ARG A 467 -18.04 0.52 -11.95
CA ARG A 467 -18.01 0.88 -13.39
C ARG A 467 -16.69 1.57 -13.82
N GLY A 468 -15.72 1.61 -12.92
CA GLY A 468 -14.40 2.19 -13.12
C GLY A 468 -14.19 3.39 -12.21
N GLN A 469 -13.11 3.39 -11.43
CA GLN A 469 -12.72 4.46 -10.51
C GLN A 469 -13.75 4.78 -9.41
N ALA A 470 -14.64 3.84 -9.06
CA ALA A 470 -15.48 4.01 -7.86
C ALA A 470 -14.64 4.15 -6.60
N LYS A 471 -15.10 5.01 -5.70
CA LYS A 471 -14.55 5.14 -4.35
C LYS A 471 -15.29 4.25 -3.36
N ALA A 472 -14.71 4.01 -2.19
CA ALA A 472 -15.40 3.28 -1.14
C ALA A 472 -16.62 4.06 -0.66
N ALA A 473 -16.49 5.39 -0.56
CA ALA A 473 -17.60 6.29 -0.23
C ALA A 473 -18.79 6.15 -1.19
N ASP A 474 -18.55 5.96 -2.50
CA ASP A 474 -19.61 5.75 -3.50
C ASP A 474 -20.40 4.46 -3.21
N VAL A 475 -19.67 3.36 -2.94
CA VAL A 475 -20.27 2.05 -2.66
C VAL A 475 -21.05 2.10 -1.35
N LEU A 476 -20.50 2.72 -0.31
CA LEU A 476 -21.16 2.86 1.00
C LEU A 476 -22.43 3.70 0.91
N ALA A 477 -22.39 4.82 0.20
CA ALA A 477 -23.57 5.65 -0.02
C ALA A 477 -24.68 4.89 -0.77
N LEU A 478 -24.31 4.08 -1.77
CA LEU A 478 -25.27 3.23 -2.48
C LEU A 478 -25.84 2.13 -1.57
N ILE A 479 -25.02 1.51 -0.72
CA ILE A 479 -25.48 0.54 0.30
C ILE A 479 -26.52 1.19 1.22
N ASP A 480 -26.24 2.39 1.73
CA ASP A 480 -27.14 3.10 2.64
C ASP A 480 -28.45 3.51 1.95
N GLN A 481 -28.39 3.93 0.68
CA GLN A 481 -29.56 4.20 -0.13
C GLN A 481 -30.44 2.95 -0.28
N ILE A 482 -29.86 1.80 -0.63
CA ILE A 482 -30.60 0.53 -0.80
C ILE A 482 -31.25 0.12 0.53
N LYS A 483 -30.52 0.18 1.64
CA LYS A 483 -31.08 -0.13 2.98
C LYS A 483 -32.25 0.80 3.33
N ALA A 484 -32.10 2.10 3.09
CA ALA A 484 -33.14 3.08 3.37
C ALA A 484 -34.42 2.81 2.54
N THR A 485 -34.27 2.52 1.24
CA THR A 485 -35.41 2.18 0.36
C THR A 485 -36.09 0.87 0.78
N ALA A 486 -35.32 -0.18 1.06
CA ALA A 486 -35.88 -1.46 1.51
C ALA A 486 -36.66 -1.32 2.82
N ARG A 487 -36.14 -0.54 3.77
CA ARG A 487 -36.84 -0.23 5.02
C ARG A 487 -38.12 0.58 4.78
N ALA A 488 -38.05 1.62 3.95
CA ALA A 488 -39.18 2.53 3.72
C ALA A 488 -40.33 1.87 2.96
N GLU A 489 -40.04 1.08 1.93
CA GLU A 489 -41.07 0.54 1.02
C GLU A 489 -41.53 -0.88 1.36
N ARG A 490 -40.70 -1.64 2.08
CA ARG A 490 -40.97 -3.06 2.39
C ARG A 490 -40.85 -3.39 3.87
N GLY A 491 -40.39 -2.45 4.71
CA GLY A 491 -40.19 -2.69 6.14
C GLY A 491 -39.09 -3.70 6.44
N VAL A 492 -38.20 -3.97 5.48
CA VAL A 492 -37.13 -4.98 5.61
C VAL A 492 -35.81 -4.29 5.94
N GLU A 493 -35.18 -4.70 7.02
CA GLU A 493 -33.82 -4.28 7.39
C GLU A 493 -32.80 -5.19 6.71
N LEU A 494 -32.00 -4.63 5.81
CA LEU A 494 -30.93 -5.37 5.11
C LEU A 494 -29.61 -5.30 5.89
N GLU A 495 -29.00 -6.45 6.14
CA GLU A 495 -27.66 -6.57 6.71
C GLU A 495 -26.61 -6.81 5.62
N THR A 496 -25.46 -6.14 5.73
CA THR A 496 -24.34 -6.35 4.79
C THR A 496 -23.67 -7.69 5.03
N GLU A 497 -23.40 -8.43 3.94
CA GLU A 497 -22.57 -9.63 3.94
C GLU A 497 -21.09 -9.29 3.67
N VAL A 498 -20.87 -8.30 2.78
CA VAL A 498 -19.55 -7.72 2.52
C VAL A 498 -18.96 -7.16 3.80
N GLN A 499 -17.69 -7.49 4.05
CA GLN A 499 -16.97 -6.99 5.21
C GLN A 499 -16.36 -5.63 4.89
N ILE A 500 -16.78 -4.62 5.65
CA ILE A 500 -16.29 -3.25 5.51
C ILE A 500 -15.12 -3.06 6.47
N LEU A 501 -13.96 -2.65 5.96
CA LEU A 501 -12.72 -2.50 6.74
C LEU A 501 -12.07 -1.14 6.49
N GLY A 502 -11.18 -0.75 7.40
CA GLY A 502 -10.36 0.45 7.26
C GLY A 502 -11.01 1.69 7.84
N GLU A 503 -10.41 2.83 7.53
CA GLU A 503 -10.73 4.15 8.09
C GLU A 503 -11.29 5.07 7.02
N ASP A 504 -12.14 6.03 7.42
CA ASP A 504 -12.68 7.03 6.49
C ASP A 504 -11.58 7.98 5.99
N ASP A 505 -10.70 8.40 6.90
CA ASP A 505 -9.60 9.33 6.63
C ASP A 505 -8.23 8.67 6.78
N PHE A 506 -7.21 9.33 6.23
CA PHE A 506 -5.81 8.91 6.34
C PHE A 506 -5.28 9.15 7.77
N VAL A 507 -5.23 8.11 8.60
CA VAL A 507 -4.85 8.23 10.02
C VAL A 507 -3.37 7.93 10.35
N PHE A 508 -2.53 7.65 9.35
CA PHE A 508 -1.12 7.24 9.54
C PHE A 508 -0.11 7.99 8.68
#